data_AF-A0A3A0DL13-F1
#
_entry.id   AF-A0A3A0DL13-F1
#
_cell.length_a   1.000
_cell.length_b   1.000
_cell.length_c   1.000
_cell.angle_alpha   90.00
_cell.angle_beta   90.00
_cell.angle_gamma   90.00
#
_symmetry.space_group_name_H-M   'P 1'
#
loop_
_entity.id
_entity.type
_entity.pdbx_description
1 polymer ?
#
loop_
_entity_poly.entity_id
_entity_poly.type
_entity_poly.pdbx_seq_one_letter_code
_entity_poly.pdbx_strand_id
1 'polypeptide(L)'
;MSDLLSKCTVCGALLDEEDMFCANCGTEAPRQTATQTAARTATHNFQCTGCGASMSYDASAGSLRCPFCGSTQLEERKDAKILAPKAVVPFAIGRDRAEASMRHWLGQGFWRPGDLARTASVVGMQAVYVPYWVFAADTHTYWTADTSQTPAGARGDWFPMTGEHHDRHAGLLVGASGALTPAETAAICPFDLALAVPPGQVDLDNVTVEQFSVNRKYARPLARMGIEQLVAQTCDDQYVPGRCRNMKVNTRIENLTSEPVLLPVWIMAYRYQERVFRFLVNGQTGRATGQAPISLRKVFAAIGIAVAIVAIILLFAVAARGATLSQMDSTKTVDSPLTAVISPAASRVERQRAFPYTSRSSADRDDAGRRWALRLRSVRPARAGILRQWSVVRRLA
;
A
#
# COMPACT_ATOMS: atom_id res chain seq x y z
N MET A 1 -25.83 -2.06 25.65
CA MET A 1 -26.47 -1.08 24.73
C MET A 1 -25.43 -0.01 24.48
N SER A 2 -24.72 -0.09 23.36
CA SER A 2 -23.46 0.61 23.08
C SER A 2 -23.62 1.57 21.90
N ASP A 3 -24.59 2.49 21.99
CA ASP A 3 -24.93 3.45 20.93
C ASP A 3 -24.60 4.88 21.37
N LEU A 4 -23.32 5.25 21.33
CA LEU A 4 -22.92 6.67 21.32
C LEU A 4 -22.14 7.03 20.06
N LEU A 5 -22.56 6.43 18.94
CA LEU A 5 -22.27 6.91 17.60
C LEU A 5 -23.60 7.03 16.86
N SER A 6 -24.08 8.27 16.65
CA SER A 6 -25.25 8.48 15.81
C SER A 6 -24.96 7.99 14.39
N LYS A 7 -25.83 7.16 13.84
CA LYS A 7 -25.76 6.80 12.42
C LYS A 7 -26.57 7.80 11.62
N CYS A 8 -26.08 8.11 10.42
CA CYS A 8 -26.85 8.83 9.43
C CYS A 8 -28.13 8.05 9.11
N THR A 9 -29.28 8.72 9.20
CA THR A 9 -30.60 8.13 8.94
C THR A 9 -30.79 7.73 7.47
N VAL A 10 -30.01 8.32 6.56
CA VAL A 10 -30.10 8.07 5.12
C VAL A 10 -29.16 6.95 4.69
N CYS A 11 -27.88 7.03 5.03
CA CYS A 11 -26.86 6.09 4.53
C CYS A 11 -26.28 5.15 5.58
N GLY A 12 -26.73 5.22 6.84
CA GLY A 12 -26.26 4.35 7.93
C GLY A 12 -24.80 4.60 8.39
N ALA A 13 -24.11 5.57 7.79
CA ALA A 13 -22.73 5.91 8.14
C ALA A 13 -22.64 6.44 9.58
N LEU A 14 -21.59 6.06 10.33
CA LEU A 14 -21.32 6.60 11.67
C LEU A 14 -20.98 8.09 11.59
N LEU A 15 -21.60 8.90 12.42
CA LEU A 15 -21.36 10.35 12.51
C LEU A 15 -20.54 10.62 13.76
N ASP A 16 -19.54 11.49 13.63
CA ASP A 16 -18.77 11.99 14.77
C ASP A 16 -19.59 13.08 15.51
N GLU A 17 -19.32 13.35 16.80
CA GLU A 17 -20.12 14.31 17.60
C GLU A 17 -20.10 15.75 17.04
N GLU A 18 -19.04 16.11 16.33
CA GLU A 18 -18.84 17.43 15.72
C GLU A 18 -19.44 17.55 14.31
N ASP A 19 -19.92 16.43 13.73
CA ASP A 19 -20.44 16.42 12.36
C ASP A 19 -21.83 17.05 12.32
N MET A 20 -21.93 18.28 11.81
CA MET A 20 -23.24 18.90 11.47
C MET A 20 -23.89 18.23 10.26
N PHE A 21 -23.08 17.64 9.37
CA PHE A 21 -23.53 16.95 8.16
C PHE A 21 -22.78 15.64 8.00
N CYS A 22 -23.48 14.63 7.50
CA CYS A 22 -22.89 13.34 7.18
C CYS A 22 -21.81 13.51 6.11
N ALA A 23 -20.56 13.22 6.46
CA ALA A 23 -19.47 13.24 5.50
C ALA A 23 -19.72 12.31 4.30
N ASN A 24 -20.56 11.28 4.46
CA ASN A 24 -20.86 10.32 3.38
C ASN A 24 -21.85 10.84 2.34
N CYS A 25 -22.99 11.39 2.77
CA CYS A 25 -24.11 11.74 1.87
C CYS A 25 -24.57 13.21 1.97
N GLY A 26 -23.96 14.02 2.83
CA GLY A 26 -24.30 15.43 3.02
C GLY A 26 -25.59 15.69 3.80
N THR A 27 -26.33 14.65 4.20
CA THR A 27 -27.52 14.80 5.05
C THR A 27 -27.15 15.39 6.41
N GLU A 28 -27.95 16.35 6.90
CA GLU A 28 -27.80 16.92 8.25
C GLU A 28 -27.78 15.81 9.31
N ALA A 29 -26.85 15.90 10.25
CA ALA A 29 -26.78 14.97 11.36
C ALA A 29 -28.02 15.15 12.26
N PRO A 30 -28.64 14.05 12.75
CA PRO A 30 -29.74 14.17 13.68
C PRO A 30 -29.28 14.89 14.95
N ARG A 31 -29.97 15.96 15.35
CA ARG A 31 -29.64 16.69 16.59
C ARG A 31 -29.74 15.74 17.78
N GLN A 32 -28.59 15.43 18.39
CA GLN A 32 -28.58 14.61 19.60
C GLN A 32 -29.13 15.44 20.76
N THR A 33 -30.29 15.06 21.28
CA THR A 33 -30.79 15.61 22.55
C THR A 33 -30.01 14.91 23.65
N ALA A 34 -29.22 15.67 24.40
CA ALA A 34 -28.20 15.17 25.32
C ALA A 34 -28.77 14.39 26.51
N THR A 35 -29.12 13.11 26.33
CA THR A 35 -29.41 12.21 27.46
C THR A 35 -29.05 10.77 27.14
N GLN A 36 -27.77 10.42 26.96
CA GLN A 36 -27.34 9.01 27.06
C GLN A 36 -25.96 8.90 27.72
N THR A 37 -25.98 8.37 28.95
CA THR A 37 -24.81 8.02 29.76
C THR A 37 -23.99 6.94 29.04
N ALA A 38 -22.77 7.29 28.64
CA ALA A 38 -21.83 6.37 28.03
C ALA A 38 -21.47 5.23 28.99
N ALA A 39 -21.53 3.99 28.50
CA ALA A 39 -20.86 2.87 29.16
C ALA A 39 -19.36 3.13 29.11
N ARG A 40 -18.76 3.35 30.29
CA ARG A 40 -17.32 3.58 30.48
C ARG A 40 -16.61 2.24 30.33
N THR A 41 -15.72 2.12 29.34
CA THR A 41 -14.79 1.00 29.26
C THR A 41 -13.37 1.55 29.25
N ALA A 42 -12.94 2.04 30.40
CA ALA A 42 -11.57 2.02 30.93
C ALA A 42 -11.60 2.80 32.27
N THR A 43 -11.01 2.24 33.32
CA THR A 43 -11.01 2.86 34.66
C THR A 43 -9.83 3.84 34.85
N HIS A 44 -8.82 3.81 33.96
CA HIS A 44 -7.66 4.73 34.01
C HIS A 44 -7.04 4.95 32.62
N ASN A 45 -7.01 6.20 32.14
CA ASN A 45 -6.43 6.60 30.86
C ASN A 45 -5.07 7.28 31.04
N PHE A 46 -4.08 6.86 30.26
CA PHE A 46 -2.74 7.46 30.26
C PHE A 46 -2.32 7.89 28.86
N GLN A 47 -1.80 9.12 28.76
CA GLN A 47 -1.18 9.65 27.56
C GLN A 47 0.35 9.66 27.72
N CYS A 48 1.05 9.11 26.74
CA CYS A 48 2.51 9.15 26.67
C CYS A 48 2.99 10.48 26.08
N THR A 49 3.83 11.22 26.80
CA THR A 49 4.41 12.49 26.32
C THR A 49 5.44 12.31 25.20
N GLY A 50 6.03 11.12 25.10
CA GLY A 50 7.10 10.84 24.12
C GLY A 50 6.60 10.47 22.72
N CYS A 51 5.45 9.78 22.61
CA CYS A 51 4.90 9.36 21.31
C CYS A 51 3.43 9.74 21.10
N GLY A 52 2.76 10.35 22.08
CA GLY A 52 1.36 10.73 22.00
C GLY A 52 0.35 9.59 22.16
N ALA A 53 0.82 8.34 22.32
CA ALA A 53 -0.05 7.17 22.53
C ALA A 53 -0.98 7.39 23.72
N SER A 54 -2.28 7.11 23.52
CA SER A 54 -3.28 7.11 24.59
C SER A 54 -3.75 5.67 24.82
N MET A 55 -3.65 5.19 26.06
CA MET A 55 -3.86 3.77 26.40
C MET A 55 -4.58 3.61 27.73
N SER A 56 -5.29 2.48 27.85
CA SER A 56 -5.83 2.00 29.14
C SER A 56 -4.79 1.14 29.85
N TYR A 57 -4.68 1.29 31.17
CA TYR A 57 -3.68 0.59 31.99
C TYR A 57 -4.13 -0.82 32.36
N ASP A 58 -3.23 -1.79 32.16
CA ASP A 58 -3.33 -3.15 32.68
C ASP A 58 -2.66 -3.22 34.07
N ALA A 59 -3.45 -3.52 35.11
CA ALA A 59 -2.98 -3.63 36.49
C ALA A 59 -1.99 -4.79 36.69
N SER A 60 -2.06 -5.84 35.86
CA SER A 60 -1.18 -7.00 35.93
C SER A 60 0.18 -6.78 35.25
N ALA A 61 0.26 -5.88 34.25
CA ALA A 61 1.49 -5.55 33.54
C ALA A 61 2.53 -4.83 34.41
N GLY A 62 2.15 -4.28 35.57
CA GLY A 62 3.07 -3.85 36.64
C GLY A 62 4.09 -2.76 36.25
N SER A 63 3.91 -2.07 35.11
CA SER A 63 4.90 -1.13 34.58
C SER A 63 4.24 0.11 33.99
N LEU A 64 4.58 1.28 34.53
CA LEU A 64 4.29 2.61 33.95
C LEU A 64 5.24 2.90 32.78
N ARG A 65 5.25 2.04 31.75
CA ARG A 65 6.08 2.20 30.57
C ARG A 65 5.28 2.02 29.29
N CYS A 66 5.36 3.00 28.41
CA CYS A 66 4.66 3.01 27.13
C CYS A 66 5.10 1.83 26.23
N PRO A 67 4.17 1.01 25.70
CA PRO A 67 4.46 -0.09 24.77
C PRO A 67 5.15 0.38 23.50
N PHE A 68 4.78 1.58 23.05
CA PHE A 68 5.10 2.07 21.72
C PHE A 68 6.51 2.65 21.65
N CYS A 69 6.92 3.46 22.63
CA CYS A 69 8.22 4.12 22.62
C CYS A 69 9.11 3.81 23.83
N GLY A 70 8.60 3.11 24.84
CA GLY A 70 9.35 2.81 26.05
C GLY A 70 9.56 4.01 27.00
N SER A 71 8.85 5.13 26.81
CA SER A 71 8.86 6.23 27.77
C SER A 71 8.19 5.82 29.08
N THR A 72 8.71 6.30 30.21
CA THR A 72 8.10 6.19 31.55
C THR A 72 7.34 7.45 31.95
N GLN A 73 7.34 8.48 31.09
CA GLN A 73 6.58 9.71 31.28
C GLN A 73 5.16 9.51 30.75
N LEU A 74 4.29 9.06 31.63
CA LEU A 74 2.86 8.86 31.37
C LEU A 74 2.07 9.87 32.19
N GLU A 75 1.18 10.60 31.54
CA GLU A 75 0.28 11.54 32.20
C GLU A 75 -1.12 10.94 32.25
N GLU A 76 -1.70 10.88 33.45
CA GLU A 76 -3.10 10.51 33.61
C GLU A 76 -3.99 11.56 32.93
N ARG A 77 -4.98 11.09 32.17
CA ARG A 77 -5.98 11.93 31.52
C ARG A 77 -7.34 11.57 32.09
N LYS A 78 -8.20 12.58 32.22
CA LYS A 78 -9.62 12.35 32.53
C LYS A 78 -10.20 11.41 31.48
N ASP A 79 -11.03 10.48 31.93
CA ASP A 79 -11.79 9.59 31.03
C ASP A 79 -12.55 10.45 30.02
N ALA A 80 -12.08 10.43 28.76
CA ALA A 80 -12.84 10.94 27.65
C ALA A 80 -13.94 9.93 27.30
N LYS A 81 -14.97 10.32 26.54
CA LYS A 81 -15.86 9.33 25.91
C LYS A 81 -15.01 8.43 25.01
N ILE A 82 -14.79 7.19 25.42
CA ILE A 82 -14.02 6.21 24.66
C ILE A 82 -14.94 5.60 23.62
N LEU A 83 -14.50 5.63 22.36
CA LEU A 83 -15.17 4.92 21.28
C LEU A 83 -15.15 3.42 21.58
N ALA A 84 -16.31 2.84 21.90
CA ALA A 84 -16.41 1.41 22.13
C ALA A 84 -16.20 0.63 20.82
N PRO A 85 -15.30 -0.37 20.79
CA PRO A 85 -15.14 -1.21 19.61
C PRO A 85 -16.39 -2.05 19.38
N LYS A 86 -16.74 -2.28 18.11
CA LYS A 86 -17.85 -3.16 17.74
C LYS A 86 -17.45 -4.63 17.87
N ALA A 87 -16.19 -4.94 17.59
CA ALA A 87 -15.64 -6.29 17.67
C ALA A 87 -14.15 -6.24 18.04
N VAL A 88 -13.65 -7.39 18.52
CA VAL A 88 -12.25 -7.60 18.88
C VAL A 88 -11.81 -8.89 18.22
N VAL A 89 -10.64 -8.88 17.61
CA VAL A 89 -10.02 -10.10 17.08
C VAL A 89 -9.06 -10.64 18.14
N PRO A 90 -9.27 -11.85 18.70
CA PRO A 90 -8.45 -12.36 19.79
C PRO A 90 -7.03 -12.71 19.33
N PHE A 91 -6.06 -12.63 20.24
CA PHE A 91 -4.71 -13.15 20.01
C PHE A 91 -4.74 -14.66 19.75
N ALA A 92 -4.13 -15.10 18.65
CA ALA A 92 -3.95 -16.52 18.34
C ALA A 92 -2.53 -17.00 18.62
N ILE A 93 -1.55 -16.09 18.69
CA ILE A 93 -0.15 -16.41 19.00
C ILE A 93 0.24 -15.85 20.37
N GLY A 94 0.89 -16.70 21.17
CA GLY A 94 1.50 -16.32 22.43
C GLY A 94 2.87 -15.63 22.27
N ARG A 95 3.44 -15.23 23.41
CA ARG A 95 4.68 -14.49 23.52
C ARG A 95 5.86 -15.16 22.82
N ASP A 96 6.10 -16.44 23.10
CA ASP A 96 7.27 -17.16 22.59
C ASP A 96 7.27 -17.25 21.06
N ARG A 97 6.09 -17.45 20.46
CA ARG A 97 5.93 -17.50 19.01
C ARG A 97 6.15 -16.13 18.37
N ALA A 98 5.70 -15.05 19.01
CA ALA A 98 5.94 -13.70 18.52
C ALA A 98 7.42 -13.29 18.63
N GLU A 99 8.13 -13.70 19.68
CA GLU A 99 9.58 -13.53 19.78
C GLU A 99 10.31 -14.33 18.68
N ALA A 100 9.93 -15.59 18.45
CA ALA A 100 10.51 -16.41 17.39
C ALA A 100 10.29 -15.78 16.00
N SER A 101 9.11 -15.25 15.71
CA SER A 101 8.81 -14.51 14.49
C SER A 101 9.73 -13.30 14.30
N MET A 102 9.98 -12.54 15.37
CA MET A 102 10.92 -11.41 15.33
C MET A 102 12.35 -11.87 15.05
N ARG A 103 12.85 -12.89 15.78
CA ARG A 103 14.21 -13.40 15.57
C ARG A 103 14.40 -13.92 14.14
N HIS A 104 13.41 -14.62 13.60
CA HIS A 104 13.41 -15.07 12.22
C HIS A 104 13.48 -13.89 11.24
N TRP A 105 12.63 -12.87 11.43
CA TRP A 105 12.64 -11.68 10.60
C TRP A 105 13.98 -10.93 10.67
N LEU A 106 14.54 -10.73 11.87
CA LEU A 106 15.83 -10.05 12.05
C LEU A 106 16.99 -10.75 11.32
N GLY A 107 16.91 -12.07 11.17
CA GLY A 107 17.87 -12.86 10.41
C GLY A 107 17.75 -12.72 8.88
N GLN A 108 16.66 -12.15 8.38
CA GLN A 108 16.44 -11.92 6.96
C GLN A 108 16.91 -10.52 6.53
N GLY A 109 17.25 -10.34 5.26
CA GLY A 109 17.54 -9.03 4.67
C GLY A 109 19.03 -8.80 4.40
N PHE A 110 19.36 -8.54 3.13
CA PHE A 110 20.73 -8.40 2.65
C PHE A 110 21.51 -7.29 3.37
N TRP A 111 20.88 -6.13 3.56
CA TRP A 111 21.52 -4.94 4.15
C TRP A 111 21.67 -4.98 5.67
N ARG A 112 21.17 -5.99 6.37
CA ARG A 112 21.22 -6.05 7.84
C ARG A 112 22.57 -6.60 8.34
N PRO A 113 23.05 -6.18 9.54
CA PRO A 113 24.21 -6.80 10.18
C PRO A 113 24.00 -8.31 10.38
N GLY A 114 25.02 -9.12 10.10
CA GLY A 114 24.89 -10.58 10.18
C GLY A 114 24.75 -11.13 11.61
N ASP A 115 25.13 -10.35 12.61
CA ASP A 115 25.00 -10.67 14.03
C ASP A 115 23.69 -10.16 14.66
N LEU A 116 22.89 -9.40 13.91
CA LEU A 116 21.70 -8.69 14.43
C LEU A 116 20.75 -9.62 15.19
N ALA A 117 20.35 -10.75 14.60
CA ALA A 117 19.39 -11.67 15.21
C ALA A 117 19.91 -12.34 16.50
N ARG A 118 21.25 -12.47 16.64
CA ARG A 118 21.91 -13.09 17.80
C ARG A 118 22.16 -12.08 18.92
N THR A 119 22.59 -10.86 18.57
CA THR A 119 22.98 -9.82 19.52
C THR A 119 21.79 -8.98 19.98
N ALA A 120 20.70 -8.93 19.21
CA ALA A 120 19.50 -8.18 19.59
C ALA A 120 18.90 -8.73 20.89
N SER A 121 18.80 -7.86 21.90
CA SER A 121 18.14 -8.16 23.16
C SER A 121 16.75 -7.53 23.19
N VAL A 122 15.75 -8.32 23.57
CA VAL A 122 14.38 -7.84 23.72
C VAL A 122 14.31 -7.00 24.99
N VAL A 123 14.01 -5.72 24.85
CA VAL A 123 13.91 -4.77 25.97
C VAL A 123 12.48 -4.76 26.54
N GLY A 124 11.49 -4.92 25.68
CA GLY A 124 10.09 -4.93 26.06
C GLY A 124 9.25 -5.64 25.01
N MET A 125 8.22 -6.34 25.49
CA MET A 125 7.26 -7.05 24.66
C MET A 125 5.90 -7.04 25.34
N GLN A 126 4.93 -6.41 24.70
CA GLN A 126 3.59 -6.22 25.23
C GLN A 126 2.56 -6.64 24.19
N ALA A 127 1.51 -7.33 24.64
CA ALA A 127 0.31 -7.57 23.86
C ALA A 127 -0.53 -6.29 23.89
N VAL A 128 -0.84 -5.74 22.71
CA VAL A 128 -1.61 -4.51 22.59
C VAL A 128 -2.74 -4.73 21.61
N TYR A 129 -3.95 -4.37 22.01
CA TYR A 129 -5.08 -4.22 21.10
C TYR A 129 -5.02 -2.85 20.46
N VAL A 130 -4.76 -2.85 19.15
CA VAL A 130 -4.61 -1.64 18.34
C VAL A 130 -5.93 -1.35 17.62
N PRO A 131 -6.41 -0.10 17.63
CA PRO A 131 -7.66 0.27 16.99
C PRO A 131 -7.52 0.38 15.47
N TYR A 132 -8.51 -0.15 14.76
CA TYR A 132 -8.65 -0.04 13.30
C TYR A 132 -10.08 0.35 12.94
N TRP A 133 -10.21 1.12 11.87
CA TRP A 133 -11.46 1.27 11.13
C TRP A 133 -11.53 0.19 10.06
N VAL A 134 -12.57 -0.64 10.12
CA VAL A 134 -12.88 -1.63 9.09
C VAL A 134 -13.91 -1.04 8.15
N PHE A 135 -13.50 -0.74 6.91
CA PHE A 135 -14.36 -0.19 5.89
C PHE A 135 -14.98 -1.27 5.01
N ALA A 136 -16.22 -1.01 4.59
CA ALA A 136 -16.90 -1.75 3.54
C ALA A 136 -17.65 -0.78 2.63
N ALA A 137 -17.68 -1.09 1.34
CA ALA A 137 -18.38 -0.29 0.34
C ALA A 137 -18.82 -1.14 -0.84
N ASP A 138 -19.85 -0.67 -1.52
CA ASP A 138 -20.21 -1.15 -2.84
C ASP A 138 -19.51 -0.24 -3.87
N THR A 139 -19.05 -0.82 -4.97
CA THR A 139 -18.41 -0.08 -6.07
C THR A 139 -19.18 -0.29 -7.34
N HIS A 140 -19.24 0.77 -8.12
CA HIS A 140 -19.74 0.77 -9.47
C HIS A 140 -18.68 1.35 -10.38
N THR A 141 -18.09 0.51 -11.21
CA THR A 141 -16.85 0.86 -11.90
C THR A 141 -16.96 0.67 -13.39
N TYR A 142 -16.57 1.72 -14.11
CA TYR A 142 -16.40 1.77 -15.55
C TYR A 142 -14.92 1.72 -15.89
N TRP A 143 -14.54 0.92 -16.88
CA TRP A 143 -13.15 0.82 -17.30
C TRP A 143 -13.00 0.71 -18.82
N THR A 144 -11.83 1.11 -19.30
CA THR A 144 -11.40 0.99 -20.69
C THR A 144 -9.95 0.49 -20.73
N ALA A 145 -9.64 -0.45 -21.60
CA ALA A 145 -8.27 -0.96 -21.77
C ALA A 145 -8.06 -1.48 -23.19
N ASP A 146 -6.80 -1.66 -23.60
CA ASP A 146 -6.45 -2.40 -24.81
C ASP A 146 -5.99 -3.81 -24.43
N THR A 147 -6.58 -4.84 -25.03
CA THR A 147 -6.14 -6.24 -24.90
C THR A 147 -5.26 -6.66 -26.08
N SER A 148 -4.30 -7.54 -25.82
CA SER A 148 -3.54 -8.22 -26.88
C SER A 148 -4.29 -9.38 -27.55
N GLN A 149 -5.47 -9.77 -27.04
CA GLN A 149 -6.30 -10.81 -27.64
C GLN A 149 -7.24 -10.18 -28.66
N THR A 150 -6.82 -10.18 -29.91
CA THR A 150 -7.60 -9.56 -30.98
C THR A 150 -8.54 -10.59 -31.65
N PRO A 151 -9.75 -10.19 -32.05
CA PRO A 151 -10.65 -11.07 -32.80
C PRO A 151 -10.05 -11.52 -34.14
N ALA A 152 -10.48 -12.68 -34.64
CA ALA A 152 -10.05 -13.19 -35.94
C ALA A 152 -10.32 -12.15 -37.05
N GLY A 153 -9.28 -11.83 -37.82
CA GLY A 153 -9.35 -10.82 -38.90
C GLY A 153 -8.96 -9.40 -38.48
N ALA A 154 -8.58 -9.16 -37.22
CA ALA A 154 -8.03 -7.88 -36.79
C ALA A 154 -6.66 -7.61 -37.48
N ARG A 155 -6.44 -6.35 -37.89
CA ARG A 155 -5.18 -5.91 -38.54
C ARG A 155 -4.05 -5.56 -37.56
N GLY A 156 -4.34 -5.45 -36.27
CA GLY A 156 -3.38 -5.03 -35.25
C GLY A 156 -3.30 -6.00 -34.09
N ASP A 157 -2.24 -5.87 -33.29
CA ASP A 157 -1.98 -6.71 -32.12
C ASP A 157 -2.75 -6.27 -30.86
N TRP A 158 -3.51 -5.17 -30.95
CA TRP A 158 -4.25 -4.59 -29.83
C TRP A 158 -5.69 -4.29 -30.22
N PHE A 159 -6.61 -4.60 -29.31
CA PHE A 159 -8.04 -4.36 -29.48
C PHE A 159 -8.60 -3.61 -28.26
N PRO A 160 -9.33 -2.49 -28.47
CA PRO A 160 -9.90 -1.73 -27.37
C PRO A 160 -11.11 -2.48 -26.78
N MET A 161 -11.17 -2.52 -25.45
CA MET A 161 -12.29 -3.05 -24.70
C MET A 161 -12.76 -2.05 -23.65
N THR A 162 -14.05 -2.13 -23.35
CA THR A 162 -14.67 -1.39 -22.26
C THR A 162 -15.52 -2.35 -21.45
N GLY A 163 -15.71 -2.02 -20.18
CA GLY A 163 -16.54 -2.81 -19.30
C GLY A 163 -17.08 -2.00 -18.14
N GLU A 164 -18.08 -2.59 -17.50
CA GLU A 164 -18.74 -2.08 -16.32
C GLU A 164 -18.94 -3.24 -15.36
N HIS A 165 -18.74 -3.00 -14.07
CA HIS A 165 -18.98 -4.00 -13.05
C HIS A 165 -19.41 -3.36 -11.74
N HIS A 166 -20.13 -4.15 -10.96
CA HIS A 166 -20.48 -3.85 -9.58
C HIS A 166 -19.81 -4.88 -8.69
N ASP A 167 -19.18 -4.41 -7.62
CA ASP A 167 -18.55 -5.29 -6.64
C ASP A 167 -18.79 -4.77 -5.23
N ARG A 168 -18.56 -5.63 -4.24
CA ARG A 168 -18.63 -5.28 -2.83
C ARG A 168 -17.30 -5.57 -2.17
N HIS A 169 -16.66 -4.53 -1.67
CA HIS A 169 -15.42 -4.62 -0.93
C HIS A 169 -15.69 -4.52 0.56
N ALA A 170 -15.19 -5.48 1.33
CA ALA A 170 -15.32 -5.51 2.78
C ALA A 170 -14.00 -5.90 3.43
N GLY A 171 -13.80 -5.45 4.67
CA GLY A 171 -12.60 -5.80 5.44
C GLY A 171 -11.38 -4.92 5.14
N LEU A 172 -11.58 -3.74 4.53
CA LEU A 172 -10.47 -2.82 4.31
C LEU A 172 -10.06 -2.19 5.64
N LEU A 173 -8.81 -2.44 6.05
CA LEU A 173 -8.27 -2.00 7.32
C LEU A 173 -7.55 -0.66 7.18
N VAL A 174 -7.98 0.33 7.96
CA VAL A 174 -7.27 1.60 8.15
C VAL A 174 -6.94 1.75 9.63
N GLY A 175 -5.64 1.86 9.94
CA GLY A 175 -5.18 2.03 11.31
C GLY A 175 -5.75 3.30 11.95
N ALA A 176 -6.27 3.17 13.17
CA ALA A 176 -6.82 4.28 13.94
C ALA A 176 -5.94 4.69 15.13
N SER A 177 -4.71 4.16 15.15
CA SER A 177 -3.68 4.40 16.16
C SER A 177 -3.04 5.77 16.01
N GLY A 178 -2.66 6.37 17.14
CA GLY A 178 -1.94 7.65 17.18
C GLY A 178 -0.43 7.43 17.32
N ALA A 179 -0.05 6.25 17.79
CA ALA A 179 1.34 5.87 18.02
C ALA A 179 1.96 5.13 16.84
N LEU A 180 1.16 4.36 16.10
CA LEU A 180 1.59 3.63 14.91
C LEU A 180 1.33 4.46 13.66
N THR A 181 2.30 4.46 12.75
CA THR A 181 2.14 5.15 11.46
C THR A 181 1.20 4.38 10.52
N PRO A 182 0.60 5.04 9.50
CA PRO A 182 -0.19 4.35 8.48
C PRO A 182 0.59 3.24 7.75
N ALA A 183 1.89 3.44 7.52
CA ALA A 183 2.74 2.43 6.91
C ALA A 183 2.92 1.18 7.80
N GLU A 184 3.05 1.37 9.11
CA GLU A 184 3.18 0.27 10.07
C GLU A 184 1.89 -0.53 10.22
N THR A 185 0.76 0.17 10.35
CA THR A 185 -0.57 -0.46 10.44
C THR A 185 -0.96 -1.18 9.14
N ALA A 186 -0.52 -0.69 7.98
CA ALA A 186 -0.66 -1.42 6.72
C ALA A 186 0.30 -2.62 6.60
N ALA A 187 1.56 -2.49 7.04
CA ALA A 187 2.58 -3.54 6.86
C ALA A 187 2.34 -4.81 7.70
N ILE A 188 1.65 -4.67 8.84
CA ILE A 188 1.31 -5.79 9.74
C ILE A 188 0.11 -6.62 9.26
N CYS A 189 -0.69 -6.10 8.34
CA CYS A 189 -1.79 -6.82 7.68
C CYS A 189 -1.26 -8.03 6.87
N PRO A 190 -2.10 -9.06 6.62
CA PRO A 190 -3.55 -9.13 6.87
C PRO A 190 -3.93 -9.65 8.27
N PHE A 191 -5.14 -9.30 8.71
CA PHE A 191 -5.83 -9.91 9.85
C PHE A 191 -7.06 -10.67 9.35
N ASP A 192 -7.38 -11.78 10.02
CA ASP A 192 -8.60 -12.53 9.72
C ASP A 192 -9.75 -12.02 10.60
N LEU A 193 -10.60 -11.21 9.96
CA LEU A 193 -11.79 -10.62 10.58
C LEU A 193 -12.92 -11.61 10.81
N ALA A 194 -12.88 -12.81 10.21
CA ALA A 194 -13.87 -13.85 10.47
C ALA A 194 -13.77 -14.41 11.90
N LEU A 195 -12.60 -14.23 12.54
CA LEU A 195 -12.35 -14.61 13.93
C LEU A 195 -12.73 -13.52 14.94
N ALA A 196 -13.31 -12.40 14.49
CA ALA A 196 -13.72 -11.32 15.36
C ALA A 196 -14.87 -11.76 16.28
N VAL A 197 -14.76 -11.46 17.57
CA VAL A 197 -15.75 -11.75 18.60
C VAL A 197 -16.27 -10.45 19.22
N PRO A 198 -17.47 -10.46 19.85
CA PRO A 198 -17.93 -9.33 20.65
C PRO A 198 -16.92 -8.97 21.77
N PRO A 199 -16.72 -7.67 22.08
CA PRO A 199 -15.72 -7.24 23.05
C PRO A 199 -15.82 -7.91 24.43
N GLY A 200 -17.04 -8.17 24.91
CA GLY A 200 -17.26 -8.82 26.21
C GLY A 200 -16.84 -10.30 26.30
N GLN A 201 -16.39 -10.92 25.21
CA GLN A 201 -15.82 -12.27 25.22
C GLN A 201 -14.29 -12.27 25.41
N VAL A 202 -13.65 -11.10 25.36
CA VAL A 202 -12.23 -10.92 25.58
C VAL A 202 -12.06 -10.11 26.86
N ASP A 203 -11.16 -10.54 27.72
CA ASP A 203 -10.74 -9.78 28.88
C ASP A 203 -9.86 -8.60 28.43
N LEU A 204 -10.50 -7.46 28.18
CA LEU A 204 -9.83 -6.22 27.77
C LEU A 204 -9.28 -5.43 28.97
N ASP A 205 -9.62 -5.81 30.20
CA ASP A 205 -9.18 -5.11 31.40
C ASP A 205 -7.75 -5.53 31.81
N ASN A 206 -7.36 -6.75 31.46
CA ASN A 206 -6.02 -7.31 31.72
C ASN A 206 -5.11 -7.33 30.47
N VAL A 207 -5.41 -6.50 29.47
CA VAL A 207 -4.57 -6.34 28.27
C VAL A 207 -4.52 -4.86 27.91
N THR A 208 -3.35 -4.37 27.47
CA THR A 208 -3.24 -2.98 27.00
C THR A 208 -4.13 -2.75 25.77
N VAL A 209 -5.08 -1.83 25.88
CA VAL A 209 -5.89 -1.35 24.75
C VAL A 209 -5.51 0.09 24.42
N GLU A 210 -5.12 0.33 23.18
CA GLU A 210 -4.92 1.69 22.65
C GLU A 210 -6.26 2.33 22.29
N GLN A 211 -6.36 3.62 22.56
CA GLN A 211 -7.56 4.40 22.22
C GLN A 211 -7.58 4.80 20.75
N PHE A 212 -8.79 4.90 20.20
CA PHE A 212 -9.01 5.46 18.87
C PHE A 212 -8.63 6.95 18.88
N SER A 213 -7.50 7.29 18.28
CA SER A 213 -7.05 8.68 18.19
C SER A 213 -7.23 9.28 16.80
N VAL A 214 -7.26 8.45 15.76
CA VAL A 214 -7.53 8.91 14.39
C VAL A 214 -9.04 8.84 14.14
N ASN A 215 -9.66 10.01 14.07
CA ASN A 215 -11.09 10.12 13.77
C ASN A 215 -11.43 9.54 12.40
N ARG A 216 -12.66 9.03 12.28
CA ARG A 216 -13.19 8.41 11.06
C ARG A 216 -13.05 9.30 9.83
N LYS A 217 -13.27 10.61 9.99
CA LYS A 217 -13.14 11.62 8.93
C LYS A 217 -11.79 11.58 8.23
N TYR A 218 -10.70 11.31 8.95
CA TYR A 218 -9.35 11.22 8.39
C TYR A 218 -9.02 9.84 7.82
N ALA A 219 -9.65 8.78 8.34
CA ALA A 219 -9.50 7.43 7.82
C ALA A 219 -10.22 7.22 6.48
N ARG A 220 -11.32 7.95 6.23
CA ARG A 220 -12.17 7.79 5.05
C ARG A 220 -11.44 8.02 3.71
N PRO A 221 -10.64 9.08 3.50
CA PRO A 221 -9.87 9.25 2.27
C PRO A 221 -8.89 8.09 2.02
N LEU A 222 -8.23 7.59 3.06
CA LEU A 222 -7.33 6.44 2.96
C LEU A 222 -8.08 5.17 2.54
N ALA A 223 -9.28 4.95 3.10
CA ALA A 223 -10.14 3.84 2.69
C ALA A 223 -10.56 3.95 1.22
N ARG A 224 -10.95 5.14 0.77
CA ARG A 224 -11.31 5.37 -0.64
C ARG A 224 -10.14 5.08 -1.58
N MET A 225 -8.95 5.60 -1.27
CA MET A 225 -7.74 5.32 -2.04
C MET A 225 -7.43 3.82 -2.09
N GLY A 226 -7.58 3.10 -0.96
CA GLY A 226 -7.38 1.66 -0.90
C GLY A 226 -8.36 0.86 -1.77
N ILE A 227 -9.65 1.24 -1.77
CA ILE A 227 -10.67 0.64 -2.63
C ILE A 227 -10.36 0.92 -4.10
N GLU A 228 -10.07 2.18 -4.45
CA GLU A 228 -9.77 2.58 -5.83
C GLU A 228 -8.54 1.82 -6.37
N GLN A 229 -7.50 1.65 -5.54
CA GLN A 229 -6.33 0.85 -5.89
C GLN A 229 -6.65 -0.64 -6.07
N LEU A 230 -7.43 -1.23 -5.15
CA LEU A 230 -7.85 -2.64 -5.25
C LEU A 230 -8.65 -2.89 -6.53
N VAL A 231 -9.59 -2.00 -6.85
CA VAL A 231 -10.41 -2.10 -8.05
C VAL A 231 -9.54 -1.96 -9.30
N ALA A 232 -8.62 -0.99 -9.33
CA ALA A 232 -7.72 -0.81 -10.47
C ALA A 232 -6.85 -2.05 -10.74
N GLN A 233 -6.33 -2.68 -9.68
CA GLN A 233 -5.58 -3.94 -9.77
C GLN A 233 -6.47 -5.09 -10.26
N THR A 234 -7.67 -5.23 -9.69
CA THR A 234 -8.61 -6.28 -10.09
C THR A 234 -9.02 -6.15 -11.57
N CYS A 235 -9.20 -4.92 -12.07
CA CYS A 235 -9.48 -4.70 -13.48
C CYS A 235 -8.35 -5.15 -14.40
N ASP A 236 -7.11 -4.89 -14.02
CA ASP A 236 -5.93 -5.30 -14.79
C ASP A 236 -5.75 -6.82 -14.79
N ASP A 237 -5.92 -7.46 -13.62
CA ASP A 237 -5.64 -8.88 -13.42
C ASP A 237 -6.76 -9.81 -13.92
N GLN A 238 -8.03 -9.41 -13.77
CA GLN A 238 -9.16 -10.33 -13.92
C GLN A 238 -10.05 -10.06 -15.15
N TYR A 239 -10.24 -8.79 -15.53
CA TYR A 239 -11.24 -8.44 -16.55
C TYR A 239 -10.68 -8.29 -17.96
N VAL A 240 -9.37 -8.05 -18.11
CA VAL A 240 -8.72 -7.93 -19.41
C VAL A 240 -7.97 -9.23 -19.75
N PRO A 241 -8.36 -9.96 -20.81
CA PRO A 241 -7.67 -11.18 -21.19
C PRO A 241 -6.33 -10.85 -21.86
N GLY A 242 -5.32 -11.72 -21.69
CA GLY A 242 -4.00 -11.54 -22.31
C GLY A 242 -3.20 -10.40 -21.68
N ARG A 243 -2.41 -9.69 -22.49
CA ARG A 243 -1.68 -8.50 -22.01
C ARG A 243 -2.62 -7.30 -22.04
N CYS A 244 -2.52 -6.47 -21.01
CA CYS A 244 -3.27 -5.23 -20.86
C CYS A 244 -2.34 -4.01 -21.09
N ARG A 245 -2.86 -2.96 -21.72
CA ARG A 245 -2.27 -1.62 -21.70
C ARG A 245 -3.36 -0.55 -21.72
N ASN A 246 -2.98 0.71 -21.47
CA ASN A 246 -3.88 1.86 -21.51
C ASN A 246 -5.13 1.71 -20.61
N MET A 247 -5.00 0.96 -19.51
CA MET A 247 -6.07 0.77 -18.53
C MET A 247 -6.45 2.13 -17.90
N LYS A 248 -7.73 2.46 -18.00
CA LYS A 248 -8.35 3.59 -17.29
C LYS A 248 -9.55 3.07 -16.54
N VAL A 249 -9.61 3.40 -15.26
CA VAL A 249 -10.65 2.93 -14.34
C VAL A 249 -11.28 4.14 -13.69
N ASN A 250 -12.60 4.21 -13.70
CA ASN A 250 -13.39 5.19 -12.99
C ASN A 250 -14.36 4.46 -12.07
N THR A 251 -14.17 4.64 -10.76
CA THR A 251 -14.92 3.94 -9.73
C THR A 251 -15.79 4.91 -8.96
N ARG A 252 -17.09 4.66 -8.98
CA ARG A 252 -18.05 5.29 -8.08
C ARG A 252 -18.18 4.41 -6.84
N ILE A 253 -17.82 4.97 -5.69
CA ILE A 253 -17.96 4.29 -4.39
C ILE A 253 -19.31 4.66 -3.79
N GLU A 254 -20.09 3.65 -3.42
CA GLU A 254 -21.41 3.74 -2.82
C GLU A 254 -21.43 3.03 -1.46
N ASN A 255 -22.38 3.41 -0.58
CA ASN A 255 -22.59 2.75 0.71
C ASN A 255 -21.31 2.56 1.58
N LEU A 256 -20.42 3.55 1.58
CA LEU A 256 -19.18 3.48 2.37
C LEU A 256 -19.47 3.52 3.88
N THR A 257 -19.36 2.36 4.50
CA THR A 257 -19.54 2.12 5.93
C THR A 257 -18.19 1.87 6.61
N SER A 258 -18.15 2.06 7.92
CA SER A 258 -16.95 1.80 8.73
C SER A 258 -17.34 1.30 10.10
N GLU A 259 -16.54 0.40 10.67
CA GLU A 259 -16.78 -0.16 12.00
C GLU A 259 -15.48 -0.12 12.83
N PRO A 260 -15.53 0.31 14.10
CA PRO A 260 -14.36 0.29 14.97
C PRO A 260 -14.08 -1.15 15.44
N VAL A 261 -12.86 -1.64 15.23
CA VAL A 261 -12.42 -2.98 15.63
C VAL A 261 -11.06 -2.91 16.29
N LEU A 262 -10.84 -3.72 17.32
CA LEU A 262 -9.53 -3.90 17.94
C LEU A 262 -8.83 -5.13 17.35
N LEU A 263 -7.59 -4.95 16.90
CA LEU A 263 -6.76 -6.01 16.32
C LEU A 263 -5.56 -6.34 17.20
N PRO A 264 -5.17 -7.62 17.31
CA PRO A 264 -4.16 -8.07 18.25
C PRO A 264 -2.75 -7.83 17.67
N VAL A 265 -1.95 -7.00 18.32
CA VAL A 265 -0.59 -6.67 17.89
C VAL A 265 0.38 -6.86 19.05
N TRP A 266 1.44 -7.62 18.81
CA TRP A 266 2.59 -7.66 19.70
C TRP A 266 3.51 -6.49 19.36
N ILE A 267 3.66 -5.56 20.30
CA ILE A 267 4.59 -4.44 20.17
C ILE A 267 5.84 -4.76 20.98
N MET A 268 6.97 -4.72 20.30
CA MET A 268 8.27 -5.05 20.87
C MET A 268 9.26 -3.91 20.67
N ALA A 269 10.13 -3.76 21.65
CA ALA A 269 11.32 -2.94 21.54
C ALA A 269 12.53 -3.85 21.73
N TYR A 270 13.47 -3.80 20.80
CA TYR A 270 14.76 -4.48 20.95
C TYR A 270 15.90 -3.48 20.90
N ARG A 271 16.96 -3.80 21.64
CA ARG A 271 18.21 -3.05 21.62
C ARG A 271 19.21 -3.77 20.75
N TYR A 272 19.84 -3.05 19.85
CA TYR A 272 21.03 -3.51 19.15
C TYR A 272 22.07 -2.40 19.24
N GLN A 273 23.22 -2.72 19.85
CA GLN A 273 24.21 -1.74 20.31
C GLN A 273 23.54 -0.75 21.29
N GLU A 274 23.67 0.55 21.05
CA GLU A 274 23.06 1.61 21.88
C GLU A 274 21.75 2.17 21.33
N ARG A 275 21.18 1.54 20.30
CA ARG A 275 19.94 2.00 19.66
C ARG A 275 18.78 1.04 19.95
N VAL A 276 17.63 1.63 20.24
CA VAL A 276 16.37 0.92 20.43
C VAL A 276 15.58 1.00 19.14
N PHE A 277 15.06 -0.14 18.70
CA PHE A 277 14.23 -0.26 17.52
C PHE A 277 12.89 -0.85 17.91
N ARG A 278 11.81 -0.32 17.31
CA ARG A 278 10.46 -0.85 17.46
C ARG A 278 10.20 -1.91 16.40
N PHE A 279 9.47 -2.93 16.83
CA PHE A 279 9.09 -4.06 16.03
C PHE A 279 7.64 -4.47 16.33
N LEU A 280 6.89 -4.86 15.31
CA LEU A 280 5.49 -5.21 15.40
C LEU A 280 5.29 -6.64 14.87
N VAL A 281 4.50 -7.44 15.58
CA VAL A 281 4.10 -8.76 15.13
C VAL A 281 2.59 -8.92 15.18
N ASN A 282 2.03 -9.39 14.07
CA ASN A 282 0.60 -9.69 13.95
C ASN A 282 0.22 -10.82 14.91
N GLY A 283 -0.71 -10.56 15.82
CA GLY A 283 -1.14 -11.48 16.88
C GLY A 283 -1.92 -12.70 16.42
N GLN A 284 -2.28 -12.80 15.14
CA GLN A 284 -2.90 -13.99 14.55
C GLN A 284 -1.91 -14.80 13.70
N THR A 285 -1.20 -14.12 12.80
CA THR A 285 -0.38 -14.79 11.76
C THR A 285 1.08 -14.95 12.16
N GLY A 286 1.58 -14.14 13.09
CA GLY A 286 3.00 -14.05 13.40
C GLY A 286 3.79 -13.29 12.34
N ARG A 287 3.13 -12.63 11.37
CA ARG A 287 3.79 -11.73 10.42
C ARG A 287 4.48 -10.60 11.16
N ALA A 288 5.72 -10.34 10.80
CA ALA A 288 6.66 -9.55 11.56
C ALA A 288 7.14 -8.35 10.70
N THR A 289 7.07 -7.14 11.24
CA THR A 289 7.43 -5.90 10.53
C THR A 289 8.04 -4.87 11.49
N GLY A 290 8.97 -4.07 11.01
CA GLY A 290 9.57 -3.00 11.81
C GLY A 290 10.83 -2.43 11.18
N GLN A 291 11.55 -1.64 11.96
CA GLN A 291 12.81 -1.04 11.53
C GLN A 291 13.98 -1.92 11.96
N ALA A 292 15.00 -2.01 11.10
CA ALA A 292 16.25 -2.70 11.40
C ALA A 292 17.45 -1.84 10.99
N PRO A 293 18.57 -1.91 11.73
CA PRO A 293 19.78 -1.20 11.35
C PRO A 293 20.34 -1.73 10.02
N ILE A 294 20.91 -0.83 9.23
CA ILE A 294 21.66 -1.17 8.03
C ILE A 294 23.14 -1.33 8.35
N SER A 295 23.80 -2.31 7.75
CA SER A 295 25.23 -2.55 7.91
C SER A 295 26.02 -1.63 6.98
N LEU A 296 26.64 -0.60 7.55
CA LEU A 296 27.47 0.34 6.79
C LEU A 296 28.59 -0.37 6.02
N ARG A 297 29.19 -1.42 6.60
CA ARG A 297 30.23 -2.22 5.92
C ARG A 297 29.72 -2.83 4.60
N LYS A 298 28.50 -3.37 4.60
CA LYS A 298 27.87 -3.91 3.38
C LYS A 298 27.54 -2.81 2.38
N VAL A 299 27.06 -1.66 2.85
CA VAL A 299 26.77 -0.50 2.01
C VAL A 299 28.02 0.02 1.32
N PHE A 300 29.12 0.27 2.06
CA PHE A 300 30.38 0.72 1.48
C PHE A 300 30.99 -0.31 0.52
N ALA A 301 30.90 -1.60 0.82
CA ALA A 301 31.33 -2.64 -0.09
C ALA A 301 30.54 -2.60 -1.42
N ALA A 302 29.21 -2.45 -1.35
CA ALA A 302 28.38 -2.35 -2.55
C ALA A 302 28.68 -1.09 -3.37
N ILE A 303 28.91 0.06 -2.72
CA ILE A 303 29.33 1.30 -3.39
C ILE A 303 30.69 1.11 -4.05
N GLY A 304 31.66 0.50 -3.35
CA GLY A 304 32.99 0.21 -3.91
C GLY A 304 32.92 -0.68 -5.15
N ILE A 305 32.09 -1.73 -5.11
CA ILE A 305 31.84 -2.60 -6.27
C ILE A 305 31.22 -1.82 -7.43
N ALA A 306 30.21 -0.98 -7.17
CA ALA A 306 29.58 -0.16 -8.20
C ALA A 306 30.58 0.81 -8.86
N VAL A 307 31.42 1.48 -8.06
CA VAL A 307 32.47 2.37 -8.56
C VAL A 307 33.49 1.60 -9.40
N ALA A 308 33.91 0.42 -8.96
CA ALA A 308 34.83 -0.43 -9.72
C ALA A 308 34.23 -0.85 -11.07
N ILE A 309 32.95 -1.24 -11.11
CA ILE A 309 32.24 -1.58 -12.35
C ILE A 309 32.20 -0.39 -13.30
N VAL A 310 31.86 0.81 -12.80
CA VAL A 310 31.84 2.03 -13.63
C VAL A 310 33.23 2.36 -14.16
N ALA A 311 34.28 2.26 -13.34
CA ALA A 311 35.66 2.49 -13.77
C ALA A 311 36.08 1.49 -14.87
N ILE A 312 35.71 0.22 -14.73
CA ILE A 312 35.96 -0.82 -15.74
C ILE A 312 35.23 -0.50 -17.05
N ILE A 313 33.94 -0.13 -16.99
CA ILE A 313 33.15 0.26 -18.18
C ILE A 313 33.79 1.46 -18.89
N LEU A 314 34.20 2.48 -18.14
CA LEU A 314 34.87 3.65 -18.70
C LEU A 314 36.21 3.28 -19.35
N LEU A 315 36.99 2.39 -18.72
CA LEU A 315 38.26 1.91 -19.27
C LEU A 315 38.04 1.15 -20.58
N PHE A 316 37.04 0.26 -20.66
CA PHE A 316 36.67 -0.42 -21.90
C PHE A 316 36.18 0.56 -22.98
N ALA A 317 35.41 1.58 -22.62
CA ALA A 317 34.95 2.60 -23.56
C ALA A 317 36.10 3.44 -24.13
N VAL A 318 37.10 3.78 -23.32
CA VAL A 318 38.33 4.48 -23.77
C VAL A 318 39.17 3.57 -24.67
N ALA A 319 39.37 2.31 -24.28
CA ALA A 319 40.10 1.34 -25.10
C ALA A 319 39.44 1.12 -26.47
N ALA A 320 38.11 1.04 -26.53
CA ALA A 320 37.36 0.91 -27.78
C ALA A 320 37.48 2.16 -28.70
N ARG A 321 37.63 3.36 -28.13
CA ARG A 321 37.91 4.60 -28.89
C ARG A 321 39.36 4.68 -29.37
N GLY A 322 40.31 4.14 -28.62
CA GLY A 322 41.72 4.05 -29.04
C GLY A 322 41.92 3.13 -30.26
N ALA A 323 41.17 2.03 -30.33
CA ALA A 323 41.22 1.10 -31.46
C ALA A 323 40.69 1.68 -32.77
N THR A 324 39.72 2.60 -32.72
CA THR A 324 39.13 3.23 -33.92
C THR A 324 40.02 4.31 -34.53
N LEU A 325 40.87 4.98 -33.74
CA LEU A 325 41.82 5.99 -34.25
C LEU A 325 43.06 5.37 -34.92
N SER A 326 43.46 4.16 -34.51
CA SER A 326 44.64 3.48 -35.09
C SER A 326 44.40 2.92 -36.49
N GLN A 327 43.15 2.85 -36.98
CA GLN A 327 42.81 2.29 -38.30
C GLN A 327 42.75 3.35 -39.42
N MET A 328 42.73 4.65 -39.08
CA MET A 328 42.73 5.75 -40.07
C MET A 328 44.14 6.18 -40.53
N ASP A 329 45.21 5.77 -39.85
CA ASP A 329 46.59 6.19 -40.19
C ASP A 329 47.35 5.19 -41.08
N SER A 330 46.76 4.02 -41.39
CA SER A 330 47.41 2.98 -42.23
C SER A 330 46.97 2.94 -43.71
N THR A 331 46.16 3.89 -44.21
CA THR A 331 45.88 4.00 -45.66
C THR A 331 46.71 5.10 -46.30
N LYS A 332 48.04 4.96 -46.27
CA LYS A 332 48.93 5.59 -47.27
C LYS A 332 49.99 4.57 -47.69
N THR A 333 50.13 4.44 -49.02
CA THR A 333 51.14 3.71 -49.82
C THR A 333 50.66 2.38 -50.41
N VAL A 334 50.45 2.40 -51.74
CA VAL A 334 51.06 1.52 -52.77
C VAL A 334 50.27 1.70 -54.08
N ASP A 335 50.87 2.52 -54.95
CA ASP A 335 51.10 2.34 -56.39
C ASP A 335 50.16 1.50 -57.26
N SER A 336 49.67 2.18 -58.30
CA SER A 336 49.12 1.67 -59.56
C SER A 336 50.05 0.66 -60.27
N PRO A 337 49.51 -0.16 -61.18
CA PRO A 337 49.66 0.26 -62.58
C PRO A 337 48.43 0.04 -63.48
N LEU A 338 48.26 1.04 -64.35
CA LEU A 338 47.84 1.00 -65.76
C LEU A 338 47.00 -0.19 -66.27
N THR A 339 45.75 0.10 -66.62
CA THR A 339 45.19 -0.39 -67.89
C THR A 339 44.23 0.63 -68.46
N ALA A 340 44.55 1.12 -69.65
CA ALA A 340 43.79 2.09 -70.41
C ALA A 340 42.66 1.39 -71.18
N VAL A 341 41.42 1.88 -71.03
CA VAL A 341 40.34 1.69 -72.00
C VAL A 341 39.68 3.04 -72.22
N ILE A 342 39.54 3.40 -73.50
CA ILE A 342 39.19 4.71 -74.04
C ILE A 342 37.68 4.81 -74.31
N SER A 343 37.15 6.03 -74.08
CA SER A 343 35.98 6.70 -74.71
C SER A 343 34.55 6.47 -74.18
N PRO A 344 33.64 7.45 -74.39
CA PRO A 344 33.81 8.90 -74.26
C PRO A 344 32.64 9.59 -73.51
N ALA A 345 32.81 10.90 -73.37
CA ALA A 345 32.07 11.89 -72.59
C ALA A 345 30.54 11.96 -72.78
N ALA A 346 29.84 12.28 -71.68
CA ALA A 346 28.64 13.11 -71.68
C ALA A 346 28.53 13.89 -70.37
N SER A 347 28.70 15.20 -70.45
CA SER A 347 28.51 16.16 -69.37
C SER A 347 27.03 16.42 -69.10
N ARG A 348 26.56 16.28 -67.85
CA ARG A 348 25.34 16.97 -67.40
C ARG A 348 25.49 17.45 -65.96
N VAL A 349 25.52 18.77 -65.84
CA VAL A 349 25.44 19.57 -64.62
C VAL A 349 24.04 19.41 -64.02
N GLU A 350 23.92 19.03 -62.76
CA GLU A 350 22.67 19.22 -62.01
C GLU A 350 22.96 19.61 -60.55
N ARG A 351 22.29 20.68 -60.13
CA ARG A 351 22.55 21.47 -58.93
C ARG A 351 21.99 20.78 -57.69
N GLN A 352 22.74 20.79 -56.59
CA GLN A 352 22.20 20.52 -55.26
C GLN A 352 21.32 21.70 -54.81
N ARG A 353 20.03 21.45 -54.62
CA ARG A 353 19.13 22.34 -53.88
C ARG A 353 19.06 21.88 -52.43
N ALA A 354 19.50 22.76 -51.54
CA ALA A 354 19.13 22.74 -50.14
C ALA A 354 17.63 23.04 -50.00
N PHE A 355 16.93 22.26 -49.16
CA PHE A 355 15.60 22.61 -48.68
C PHE A 355 15.66 22.86 -47.17
N PRO A 356 15.20 24.02 -46.68
CA PRO A 356 15.11 24.31 -45.26
C PRO A 356 13.80 23.78 -44.68
N TYR A 357 13.90 23.37 -43.42
CA TYR A 357 12.79 23.01 -42.54
C TYR A 357 11.96 24.27 -42.20
N THR A 358 10.67 24.28 -42.54
CA THR A 358 9.71 25.28 -42.08
C THR A 358 8.70 24.62 -41.15
N SER A 359 8.59 25.18 -39.94
CA SER A 359 7.55 24.86 -38.96
C SER A 359 6.51 25.99 -38.92
N ARG A 360 5.27 25.68 -39.28
CA ARG A 360 4.01 26.40 -39.02
C ARG A 360 2.91 25.35 -39.20
N SER A 361 1.74 25.34 -38.58
CA SER A 361 1.05 26.05 -37.49
C SER A 361 -0.37 25.42 -37.44
N SER A 362 -1.25 25.89 -36.55
CA SER A 362 -2.71 25.60 -36.43
C SER A 362 -3.05 24.28 -35.72
N ALA A 363 -3.84 24.21 -34.63
CA ALA A 363 -4.96 25.01 -34.15
C ALA A 363 -6.06 25.20 -35.19
N ASP A 364 -6.97 24.23 -35.30
CA ASP A 364 -8.39 24.57 -35.43
C ASP A 364 -9.32 23.46 -34.92
N ARG A 365 -10.49 23.92 -34.48
CA ARG A 365 -11.65 23.16 -34.02
C ARG A 365 -12.43 22.59 -35.22
N ASP A 366 -13.12 21.49 -34.99
CA ASP A 366 -14.59 21.35 -35.13
C ASP A 366 -15.02 19.93 -35.53
N ASP A 367 -15.95 19.43 -34.71
CA ASP A 367 -17.19 18.73 -35.04
C ASP A 367 -17.24 17.72 -36.21
N ALA A 368 -17.52 16.46 -35.88
CA ALA A 368 -18.37 15.58 -36.68
C ALA A 368 -18.68 14.29 -35.93
N GLY A 369 -19.93 14.16 -35.50
CA GLY A 369 -20.44 12.97 -34.83
C GLY A 369 -20.44 11.69 -35.67
N ARG A 370 -20.59 10.56 -34.98
CA ARG A 370 -21.34 9.42 -35.51
C ARG A 370 -21.84 8.53 -34.38
N ARG A 371 -23.17 8.43 -34.35
CA ARG A 371 -24.01 7.52 -33.58
C ARG A 371 -23.64 6.07 -33.87
N TRP A 372 -23.49 5.26 -32.82
CA TRP A 372 -23.84 3.83 -32.85
C TRP A 372 -24.47 3.46 -31.50
N ALA A 373 -25.79 3.31 -31.53
CA ALA A 373 -26.56 2.63 -30.49
C ALA A 373 -26.63 1.15 -30.86
N LEU A 374 -26.18 0.27 -29.97
CA LEU A 374 -26.54 -1.15 -30.05
C LEU A 374 -26.94 -1.66 -28.66
N ARG A 375 -28.01 -2.45 -28.70
CA ARG A 375 -28.90 -2.80 -27.60
C ARG A 375 -28.25 -3.74 -26.60
N LEU A 376 -28.58 -3.45 -25.35
CA LEU A 376 -28.54 -4.34 -24.18
C LEU A 376 -29.14 -5.71 -24.49
N ARG A 377 -28.42 -6.78 -24.13
CA ARG A 377 -29.03 -8.01 -23.61
C ARG A 377 -28.57 -8.17 -22.16
N SER A 378 -29.54 -8.06 -21.27
CA SER A 378 -29.43 -8.38 -19.86
C SER A 378 -29.13 -9.87 -19.68
N VAL A 379 -28.04 -10.18 -18.99
CA VAL A 379 -27.81 -11.49 -18.41
C VAL A 379 -27.88 -11.30 -16.89
N ARG A 380 -28.89 -11.94 -16.28
CA ARG A 380 -29.05 -11.99 -14.81
C ARG A 380 -27.85 -12.71 -14.19
N PRO A 381 -27.28 -12.24 -13.06
CA PRO A 381 -26.27 -13.01 -12.36
C PRO A 381 -26.91 -14.17 -11.60
N ALA A 382 -26.36 -15.36 -11.81
CA ALA A 382 -26.61 -16.51 -10.96
C ALA A 382 -25.95 -16.30 -9.59
N ARG A 383 -26.69 -16.63 -8.54
CA ARG A 383 -26.18 -16.72 -7.17
C ARG A 383 -25.17 -17.87 -7.05
N ALA A 384 -23.94 -17.54 -6.67
CA ALA A 384 -22.95 -18.36 -5.96
C ALA A 384 -21.88 -17.37 -5.48
N GLY A 385 -21.43 -17.29 -4.23
CA GLY A 385 -21.21 -18.34 -3.26
C GLY A 385 -19.72 -18.35 -2.90
N ILE A 386 -19.35 -17.54 -1.89
CA ILE A 386 -18.40 -17.88 -0.81
C ILE A 386 -16.89 -18.05 -1.15
N LEU A 387 -16.07 -17.29 -0.39
CA LEU A 387 -14.68 -17.49 0.04
C LEU A 387 -13.63 -17.96 -0.98
N ARG A 388 -12.63 -17.10 -1.28
CA ARG A 388 -11.23 -17.55 -1.42
C ARG A 388 -10.24 -16.50 -0.89
N GLN A 389 -9.74 -16.78 0.31
CA GLN A 389 -8.50 -16.24 0.88
C GLN A 389 -7.30 -16.70 0.05
N TRP A 390 -6.32 -15.80 -0.10
CA TRP A 390 -5.03 -16.10 -0.73
C TRP A 390 -4.09 -16.78 0.28
N SER A 391 -3.89 -18.09 0.12
CA SER A 391 -2.78 -18.83 0.71
C SER A 391 -1.74 -19.12 -0.37
N VAL A 392 -0.63 -18.38 -0.38
CA VAL A 392 0.56 -18.70 -1.19
C VAL A 392 1.65 -19.18 -0.25
N VAL A 393 1.71 -20.49 -0.01
CA VAL A 393 2.91 -21.18 0.52
C VAL A 393 2.98 -22.59 -0.09
N ARG A 394 4.18 -22.91 -0.60
CA ARG A 394 4.77 -24.23 -0.96
C ARG A 394 4.46 -24.85 -2.32
N ARG A 395 5.49 -24.80 -3.17
CA ARG A 395 6.04 -25.98 -3.85
C ARG A 395 7.52 -25.76 -4.14
N LEU A 396 8.40 -26.43 -3.40
CA LEU A 396 9.70 -26.94 -3.87
C LEU A 396 10.03 -28.16 -3.01
N ALA A 397 9.93 -29.33 -3.66
CA ALA A 397 10.90 -30.40 -3.51
C ALA A 397 12.07 -30.08 -4.45
#